data_AF-A0A060CI78-F1
#
_entry.id   AF-A0A060CI78-F1
#
_cell.length_a   1.000
_cell.length_b   1.000
_cell.length_c   1.000
_cell.angle_alpha   90.00
_cell.angle_beta   90.00
_cell.angle_gamma   90.00
#
_symmetry.space_group_name_H-M   'P 1'
#
loop_
_entity.id
_entity.type
_entity.pdbx_description
1 polymer ?
#
loop_
_entity_poly.entity_id
_entity_poly.type
_entity_poly.pdbx_seq_one_letter_code
_entity_poly.pdbx_strand_id
1 'polypeptide(L)'
;MLSDDEAIRRHRALMQALARRHQAILELIGGEPVEYVDIPVHGNVGDLLIYLGTLAFLRGHGISMLGSTAYFNYRDRRGRAPILLHGGGNFGDLYPRHQRLRERIVARHPDRRVIVLPQT
;
A
#
# COMPACT_ATOMS: atom_id res chain seq x y z
N MET A 1 -36.87 7.26 -8.95
CA MET A 1 -35.84 7.66 -7.96
C MET A 1 -35.55 6.42 -7.13
N LEU A 2 -34.30 5.93 -7.07
CA LEU A 2 -33.97 4.80 -6.19
C LEU A 2 -34.22 5.23 -4.74
N SER A 3 -34.73 4.34 -3.89
CA SER A 3 -34.79 4.64 -2.45
C SER A 3 -33.38 4.70 -1.86
N ASP A 4 -33.19 5.50 -0.82
CA ASP A 4 -31.88 5.67 -0.17
C ASP A 4 -31.29 4.33 0.29
N ASP A 5 -32.14 3.41 0.76
CA ASP A 5 -31.73 2.06 1.15
C ASP A 5 -31.19 1.23 -0.03
N GLU A 6 -31.78 1.36 -1.21
CA GLU A 6 -31.29 0.66 -2.40
C GLU A 6 -29.96 1.24 -2.87
N ALA A 7 -29.80 2.56 -2.81
CA ALA A 7 -28.54 3.22 -3.13
C ALA A 7 -27.40 2.78 -2.18
N ILE A 8 -27.66 2.73 -0.87
CA ILE A 8 -26.69 2.27 0.13
C ILE A 8 -26.30 0.81 -0.11
N ARG A 9 -27.27 -0.07 -0.40
CA ARG A 9 -26.98 -1.49 -0.71
C ARG A 9 -26.11 -1.63 -1.95
N ARG A 10 -26.43 -0.93 -3.04
CA ARG A 10 -25.64 -0.95 -4.28
C ARG A 10 -24.23 -0.43 -4.06
N HIS A 11 -24.08 0.68 -3.34
CA HIS A 11 -22.78 1.24 -3.00
C HIS A 11 -21.92 0.25 -2.21
N ARG A 12 -22.50 -0.39 -1.17
CA ARG A 12 -21.80 -1.41 -0.38
C ARG A 12 -21.36 -2.60 -1.24
N ALA A 13 -22.23 -3.10 -2.11
CA ALA A 13 -21.92 -4.22 -2.99
C ALA A 13 -20.77 -3.87 -3.96
N LEU A 14 -20.78 -2.66 -4.52
CA LEU A 14 -19.69 -2.16 -5.36
C LEU A 14 -18.38 -2.08 -4.58
N MET A 15 -18.38 -1.47 -3.39
CA MET A 15 -17.18 -1.36 -2.56
C MET A 15 -16.62 -2.74 -2.18
N GLN A 16 -17.48 -3.70 -1.85
CA GLN A 16 -17.06 -5.08 -1.60
C GLN A 16 -16.46 -5.74 -2.86
N ALA A 17 -17.06 -5.52 -4.03
CA ALA A 17 -16.54 -6.07 -5.28
C ALA A 17 -15.17 -5.48 -5.64
N LEU A 18 -14.97 -4.18 -5.42
CA LEU A 18 -13.67 -3.52 -5.61
C LEU A 18 -12.64 -4.03 -4.60
N ALA A 19 -13.00 -4.14 -3.31
CA ALA A 19 -12.12 -4.66 -2.28
C ALA A 19 -11.64 -6.09 -2.58
N ARG A 20 -12.51 -6.94 -3.15
CA ARG A 20 -12.12 -8.30 -3.58
C ARG A 20 -11.02 -8.32 -4.64
N ARG A 21 -10.86 -7.26 -5.44
CA ARG A 21 -9.75 -7.17 -6.41
C ARG A 21 -8.38 -7.07 -5.75
N HIS A 22 -8.32 -6.69 -4.47
CA HIS A 22 -7.07 -6.69 -3.71
C HIS A 22 -6.58 -8.11 -3.31
N GLN A 23 -7.30 -9.17 -3.68
CA GLN A 23 -6.86 -10.55 -3.47
C GLN A 23 -5.46 -10.82 -4.06
N ALA A 24 -5.17 -10.24 -5.24
CA ALA A 24 -3.84 -10.36 -5.85
C ALA A 24 -2.72 -9.79 -4.97
N ILE A 25 -3.00 -8.74 -4.18
CA ILE A 25 -2.03 -8.17 -3.23
C ILE A 25 -1.73 -9.18 -2.11
N LEU A 26 -2.75 -9.89 -1.62
CA LEU A 26 -2.57 -10.93 -0.59
C LEU A 26 -1.72 -12.09 -1.09
N GLU A 27 -1.97 -12.54 -2.31
CA GLU A 27 -1.20 -13.60 -2.96
C GLU A 27 0.27 -13.21 -3.11
N LEU A 28 0.55 -11.94 -3.44
CA LEU A 28 1.91 -11.42 -3.52
C LEU A 28 2.59 -11.37 -2.14
N ILE A 29 1.88 -10.96 -1.08
CA ILE A 29 2.41 -10.88 0.29
C ILE A 29 2.68 -12.27 0.87
N GLY A 30 1.82 -13.26 0.58
CA GLY A 30 1.99 -14.63 1.07
C GLY A 30 1.74 -14.82 2.57
N GLY A 31 1.12 -13.85 3.25
CA GLY A 31 0.81 -13.91 4.69
C GLY A 31 1.99 -13.66 5.63
N GLU A 32 3.18 -13.35 5.10
CA GLU A 32 4.35 -12.98 5.90
C GLU A 32 4.19 -11.61 6.56
N PRO A 33 4.87 -11.33 7.68
CA PRO A 33 5.01 -9.97 8.19
C PRO A 33 5.70 -9.05 7.18
N VAL A 34 5.30 -7.79 7.14
CA VAL A 34 5.71 -6.86 6.08
C VAL A 34 6.36 -5.58 6.59
N GLU A 35 7.21 -4.98 5.76
CA GLU A 35 7.71 -3.62 5.98
C GLU A 35 6.96 -2.64 5.08
N TYR A 36 6.37 -1.59 5.66
CA TYR A 36 5.59 -0.63 4.89
C TYR A 36 6.36 0.68 4.68
N VAL A 37 6.76 0.93 3.45
CA VAL A 37 7.71 1.99 3.10
C VAL A 37 7.04 3.04 2.23
N ASP A 38 7.57 4.26 2.33
CA ASP A 38 7.13 5.45 1.62
C ASP A 38 5.77 5.99 2.06
N ILE A 39 5.47 5.88 3.37
CA ILE A 39 4.20 6.40 3.90
C ILE A 39 4.08 7.91 3.65
N PRO A 40 2.86 8.41 3.39
CA PRO A 40 2.65 9.81 3.06
C PRO A 40 2.75 10.68 4.31
N VAL A 41 3.73 11.59 4.31
CA VAL A 41 3.92 12.58 5.39
C VAL A 41 3.80 13.98 4.79
N HIS A 42 2.58 14.31 4.37
CA HIS A 42 2.22 15.61 3.79
C HIS A 42 0.71 15.82 3.89
N GLY A 43 0.23 17.03 3.56
CA GLY A 43 -1.16 17.44 3.73
C GLY A 43 -2.16 16.90 2.69
N ASN A 44 -1.79 15.93 1.85
CA ASN A 44 -2.73 15.35 0.89
C ASN A 44 -3.64 14.34 1.58
N VAL A 45 -4.90 14.71 1.76
CA VAL A 45 -5.91 13.87 2.41
C VAL A 45 -6.14 12.57 1.66
N GLY A 46 -6.06 12.57 0.32
CA GLY A 46 -6.22 11.36 -0.49
C GLY A 46 -5.18 10.29 -0.17
N ASP A 47 -3.91 10.69 -0.05
CA ASP A 47 -2.82 9.78 0.30
C ASP A 47 -2.95 9.28 1.75
N LEU A 48 -3.42 10.12 2.67
CA LEU A 48 -3.75 9.70 4.04
C LEU A 48 -4.88 8.65 4.06
N LEU A 49 -5.90 8.79 3.20
CA LEU A 49 -6.95 7.79 3.07
C LEU A 49 -6.43 6.47 2.46
N ILE A 50 -5.53 6.53 1.48
CA ILE A 50 -4.85 5.35 0.94
C ILE A 50 -4.02 4.65 2.03
N TYR A 51 -3.29 5.42 2.83
CA TYR A 51 -2.52 4.91 3.96
C TYR A 51 -3.41 4.19 4.97
N LEU A 52 -4.50 4.83 5.42
CA LEU A 52 -5.47 4.23 6.34
C LEU A 52 -6.16 2.99 5.75
N GLY A 53 -6.51 3.02 4.46
CA GLY A 53 -7.06 1.88 3.74
C GLY A 53 -6.09 0.70 3.70
N THR A 54 -4.80 0.96 3.49
CA THR A 54 -3.75 -0.06 3.54
C THR A 54 -3.62 -0.65 4.94
N LEU A 55 -3.61 0.17 6.00
CA LEU A 55 -3.57 -0.32 7.38
C LEU A 55 -4.79 -1.18 7.72
N ALA A 56 -5.99 -0.77 7.27
CA ALA A 56 -7.21 -1.54 7.45
C ALA A 56 -7.15 -2.88 6.69
N PHE A 57 -6.64 -2.87 5.46
CA PHE A 57 -6.44 -4.07 4.65
C PHE A 57 -5.50 -5.07 5.31
N LEU A 58 -4.32 -4.64 5.77
CA LEU A 58 -3.36 -5.53 6.44
C LEU A 58 -3.96 -6.13 7.72
N ARG A 59 -4.60 -5.29 8.55
CA ARG A 59 -5.27 -5.73 9.78
C ARG A 59 -6.39 -6.73 9.51
N GLY A 60 -7.23 -6.46 8.51
CA GLY A 60 -8.36 -7.32 8.15
C GLY A 60 -7.94 -8.71 7.66
N HIS A 61 -6.71 -8.86 7.18
CA HIS A 61 -6.15 -10.13 6.73
C HIS A 61 -5.10 -10.71 7.69
N GLY A 62 -4.97 -10.16 8.90
CA GLY A 62 -4.04 -10.68 9.92
C GLY A 62 -2.55 -10.48 9.59
N ILE A 63 -2.22 -9.60 8.64
CA ILE A 63 -0.85 -9.35 8.23
C ILE A 63 -0.20 -8.37 9.20
N SER A 64 0.88 -8.82 9.85
CA SER A 64 1.63 -8.00 10.80
C SER A 64 2.60 -7.06 10.10
N MET A 65 2.73 -5.83 10.60
CA MET A 65 3.69 -4.86 10.09
C MET A 65 4.90 -4.79 11.02
N LEU A 66 6.09 -5.02 10.48
CA LEU A 66 7.36 -4.92 11.21
C LEU A 66 7.75 -3.47 11.50
N GLY A 67 7.24 -2.54 10.70
CA GLY A 67 7.42 -1.10 10.86
C GLY A 67 6.94 -0.34 9.62
N SER A 68 6.83 0.97 9.77
CA SER A 68 6.56 1.88 8.66
C SER A 68 7.55 3.05 8.61
N THR A 69 7.91 3.48 7.40
CA THR A 69 8.89 4.56 7.18
C THR A 69 8.48 5.44 6.00
N ALA A 70 8.78 6.73 6.09
CA ALA A 70 8.67 7.67 4.97
C ALA A 70 9.97 7.68 4.15
N TYR A 71 9.96 8.30 2.96
CA TYR A 71 11.15 8.31 2.09
C TYR A 71 12.40 8.90 2.77
N PHE A 72 12.22 9.91 3.61
CA PHE A 72 13.34 10.67 4.21
C PHE A 72 13.96 9.98 5.44
N ASN A 73 13.30 8.98 6.02
CA ASN A 73 13.81 8.27 7.19
C ASN A 73 13.94 6.75 6.98
N TYR A 74 13.78 6.27 5.74
CA TYR A 74 14.01 4.86 5.40
C TYR A 74 15.45 4.43 5.70
N ARG A 75 15.57 3.28 6.37
CA ARG A 75 16.85 2.60 6.63
C ARG A 75 16.71 1.13 6.26
N ASP A 76 17.75 0.56 5.67
CA ASP A 76 17.78 -0.87 5.34
C ASP A 76 17.61 -1.69 6.62
N ARG A 77 16.68 -2.63 6.57
CA ARG A 77 16.47 -3.63 7.61
C ARG A 77 17.00 -4.98 7.13
N ARG A 78 17.60 -5.74 8.04
CA ARG A 78 18.02 -7.12 7.78
C ARG A 78 16.78 -8.03 7.78
N GLY A 79 16.77 -9.01 6.89
CA GLY A 79 15.70 -10.00 6.81
C GLY A 79 15.19 -10.19 5.38
N ARG A 80 14.15 -11.03 5.25
CA ARG A 80 13.54 -11.37 3.96
C ARG A 80 12.07 -10.94 3.82
N ALA A 81 11.53 -10.30 4.85
CA ALA A 81 10.15 -9.82 4.87
C ALA A 81 9.83 -8.97 3.64
N PRO A 82 8.65 -9.16 3.00
CA PRO A 82 8.22 -8.35 1.87
C PRO A 82 8.21 -6.86 2.21
N ILE A 83 8.62 -6.05 1.24
CA ILE A 83 8.55 -4.59 1.31
C ILE A 83 7.33 -4.15 0.52
N LEU A 84 6.39 -3.47 1.16
CA LEU A 84 5.31 -2.77 0.48
C LEU A 84 5.70 -1.31 0.32
N LEU A 85 5.65 -0.83 -0.91
CA LEU A 85 5.78 0.58 -1.24
C LEU A 85 4.38 1.19 -1.31
N HIS A 86 4.18 2.36 -0.71
CA HIS A 86 2.91 3.08 -0.69
C HIS A 86 2.28 3.22 -2.08
N GLY A 87 0.94 3.19 -2.12
CA GLY A 87 0.13 3.38 -3.33
C GLY A 87 -0.12 4.86 -3.64
N GLY A 88 -1.05 5.15 -4.54
CA GLY A 88 -1.47 6.51 -4.88
C GLY A 88 -0.96 6.99 -6.25
N GLY A 89 -0.64 8.27 -6.36
CA GLY A 89 -0.17 8.88 -7.61
C GLY A 89 1.20 9.49 -7.44
N ASN A 90 2.20 8.66 -7.09
CA ASN A 90 3.58 9.11 -6.91
C ASN A 90 4.57 8.45 -7.89
N PHE A 91 4.08 7.65 -8.84
CA PHE A 91 4.93 6.88 -9.75
C PHE A 91 5.18 7.63 -11.07
N GLY A 92 6.20 8.51 -11.07
CA GLY A 92 6.62 9.21 -12.27
C GLY A 92 7.63 10.33 -12.00
N ASP A 93 7.96 11.06 -13.06
CA ASP A 93 9.04 12.06 -13.06
C ASP A 93 8.80 13.24 -12.11
N LEU A 94 7.53 13.51 -11.77
CA LEU A 94 7.14 14.58 -10.85
C LEU A 94 7.50 14.28 -9.38
N TYR A 95 7.86 13.03 -9.05
CA TYR A 95 8.06 12.57 -7.69
C TYR A 95 9.46 11.94 -7.49
N PRO A 96 10.55 12.68 -7.77
CA PRO A 96 11.89 12.11 -7.85
C PRO A 96 12.40 11.52 -6.53
N ARG A 97 11.92 12.01 -5.38
CA ARG A 97 12.31 11.47 -4.06
C ARG A 97 11.73 10.07 -3.83
N HIS A 98 10.47 9.87 -4.21
CA HIS A 98 9.77 8.59 -4.14
C HIS A 98 10.35 7.61 -5.18
N GLN A 99 10.57 8.06 -6.41
CA GLN A 99 11.20 7.28 -7.47
C GLN A 99 12.59 6.75 -7.06
N ARG A 100 13.49 7.64 -6.60
CA ARG A 100 14.83 7.25 -6.14
C ARG A 100 14.80 6.30 -4.96
N LEU A 101 13.83 6.44 -4.05
CA LEU A 101 13.65 5.49 -2.95
C LEU A 101 13.31 4.10 -3.49
N ARG A 102 12.35 3.99 -4.41
CA ARG A 102 11.94 2.70 -5.00
C ARG A 102 13.10 2.03 -5.74
N GLU A 103 13.82 2.78 -6.58
CA GLU A 103 15.02 2.28 -7.27
C GLU A 103 16.08 1.79 -6.29
N ARG A 104 16.36 2.59 -5.25
CA ARG A 104 17.32 2.21 -4.20
C ARG A 104 16.91 0.93 -3.49
N ILE A 105 15.62 0.74 -3.19
CA ILE A 105 15.13 -0.46 -2.52
C ILE A 105 15.27 -1.69 -3.42
N VAL A 106 14.82 -1.60 -4.67
CA VAL A 106 14.93 -2.72 -5.63
C VAL A 106 16.38 -3.11 -5.85
N ALA A 107 17.29 -2.15 -6.00
CA ALA A 107 18.71 -2.41 -6.21
C ALA A 107 19.41 -3.05 -4.99
N ARG A 108 19.02 -2.68 -3.76
CA ARG A 108 19.68 -3.15 -2.53
C ARG A 108 19.12 -4.45 -1.98
N HIS A 109 17.91 -4.80 -2.38
CA HIS A 109 17.18 -5.95 -1.83
C HIS A 109 16.74 -6.92 -2.94
N PRO A 110 17.66 -7.45 -3.77
CA PRO A 110 17.31 -8.32 -4.91
C PRO A 110 16.63 -9.64 -4.48
N ASP A 111 16.90 -10.10 -3.26
CA ASP A 111 16.35 -11.34 -2.70
C ASP A 111 15.06 -11.14 -1.90
N ARG A 112 14.55 -9.90 -1.82
CA ARG A 112 13.31 -9.58 -1.10
C ARG A 112 12.19 -9.31 -2.08
N ARG A 113 10.98 -9.74 -1.73
CA ARG A 113 9.80 -9.35 -2.50
C ARG A 113 9.50 -7.88 -2.28
N VAL A 114 9.57 -7.09 -3.34
CA VAL A 114 9.18 -5.67 -3.35
C VAL A 114 7.84 -5.55 -4.07
N ILE A 115 6.82 -5.07 -3.36
CA ILE A 115 5.45 -4.94 -3.84
C ILE A 115 5.14 -3.45 -3.92
N VAL A 116 4.90 -2.94 -5.12
CA VAL A 116 4.35 -1.60 -5.31
C VAL A 116 2.84 -1.72 -5.21
N LEU A 117 2.24 -1.09 -4.19
CA LEU A 117 0.78 -1.03 -4.06
C LEU A 117 0.17 -0.26 -5.24
N PRO A 118 -1.16 -0.35 -5.48
CA PRO A 118 -1.79 0.29 -6.64
C PRO A 118 -1.35 1.75 -6.83
N GLN A 119 -0.79 2.04 -8.01
CA GLN A 119 -0.22 3.33 -8.40
C GLN A 119 -0.87 3.85 -9.70
N THR A 120 -0.74 5.15 -9.92
CA THR A 120 -1.05 5.86 -11.17
C THR A 120 0.18 6.61 -11.67
#